data_AF-A0A8S0QBL7-F1
#
_entry.id   AF-A0A8S0QBL7-F1
#
_cell.length_a   1.000
_cell.length_b   1.000
_cell.length_c   1.000
_cell.angle_alpha   90.00
_cell.angle_beta   90.00
_cell.angle_gamma   90.00
#
_symmetry.space_group_name_H-M   'P 1'
#
loop_
_entity.id
_entity.type
_entity.pdbx_description
1 polymer ?
#
loop_
_entity_poly.entity_id
_entity_poly.type
_entity_poly.pdbx_seq_one_letter_code
_entity_poly.pdbx_strand_id
1 'polypeptide(L)'
;MVEWVWDLYGTGNLLEAADPKLCSDYNEPEIECLMIVGLWCAHPDNNFRPSIKEAIHVLNFEAQLPQLPSELPVATYYAPPLSLA
;
A
#
# COMPACT_ATOMS: atom_id res chain seq x y z
N MET A 1 -6.40 -5.07 -9.31
CA MET A 1 -6.92 -4.75 -7.96
C MET A 1 -6.01 -3.75 -7.25
N VAL A 2 -4.71 -4.05 -7.08
CA VAL A 2 -3.75 -3.12 -6.43
C VAL A 2 -3.65 -1.78 -7.16
N GLU A 3 -3.50 -1.79 -8.49
CA GLU A 3 -3.50 -0.56 -9.33
C GLU A 3 -4.68 0.37 -9.04
N TRP A 4 -5.91 -0.16 -9.07
CA TRP A 4 -7.12 0.62 -8.81
C TRP A 4 -7.16 1.23 -7.41
N VAL A 5 -6.75 0.50 -6.37
CA VAL A 5 -6.68 1.04 -5.00
C VAL A 5 -5.57 2.10 -4.89
N TRP A 6 -4.49 1.96 -5.66
CA TRP A 6 -3.42 2.97 -5.72
C TRP A 6 -3.89 4.27 -6.38
N ASP A 7 -4.71 4.18 -7.44
CA ASP A 7 -5.32 5.36 -8.07
C ASP A 7 -6.26 6.09 -7.10
N LEU A 8 -7.04 5.36 -6.31
CA LEU A 8 -7.88 5.91 -5.25
C LEU A 8 -7.03 6.58 -4.15
N TYR A 9 -5.90 5.99 -3.77
CA TYR A 9 -4.94 6.61 -2.85
C TYR A 9 -4.42 7.94 -3.40
N GLY A 10 -3.96 7.95 -4.66
CA GLY A 10 -3.43 9.13 -5.33
C GLY A 10 -4.43 10.28 -5.47
N THR A 11 -5.71 9.95 -5.58
CA THR A 11 -6.80 10.94 -5.71
C THR A 11 -7.46 11.31 -4.37
N GLY A 12 -7.07 10.68 -3.26
CA GLY A 12 -7.63 10.93 -1.93
C GLY A 12 -9.00 10.30 -1.68
N ASN A 13 -9.40 9.30 -2.48
CA ASN A 13 -10.72 8.65 -2.41
C ASN A 13 -10.62 7.19 -1.91
N LEU A 14 -9.68 6.92 -1.00
CA LEU A 14 -9.31 5.55 -0.62
C LEU A 14 -10.48 4.73 -0.06
N LEU A 15 -11.38 5.39 0.68
CA LEU A 15 -12.58 4.76 1.25
C LEU A 15 -13.55 4.19 0.20
N GLU A 16 -13.49 4.64 -1.07
CA GLU A 16 -14.28 4.03 -2.16
C GLU A 16 -13.89 2.57 -2.44
N ALA A 17 -12.71 2.15 -1.99
CA ALA A 17 -12.28 0.76 -2.09
C ALA A 17 -12.90 -0.16 -1.01
N ALA A 18 -13.61 0.38 -0.02
CA ALA A 18 -14.21 -0.41 1.04
C ALA A 18 -15.33 -1.31 0.52
N ASP A 19 -15.45 -2.53 1.05
CA ASP A 19 -16.51 -3.47 0.64
C ASP A 19 -17.89 -2.87 0.98
N PRO A 20 -18.80 -2.69 0.00
CA PRO A 20 -20.14 -2.16 0.23
C PRO A 20 -20.95 -2.97 1.25
N LYS A 21 -20.63 -4.26 1.45
CA LYS A 21 -21.29 -5.12 2.45
C LYS A 21 -20.99 -4.72 3.88
N LEU A 22 -19.94 -3.93 4.11
CA LEU A 22 -19.68 -3.33 5.41
C LEU A 22 -20.68 -2.20 5.70
N CYS A 23 -21.46 -1.73 4.72
CA CYS A 23 -22.53 -0.73 4.91
C CYS A 23 -22.06 0.57 5.61
N SER A 24 -20.80 0.96 5.44
CA SER A 24 -20.14 2.05 6.18
C SER A 24 -20.12 1.86 7.70
N ASP A 25 -20.33 0.63 8.18
CA ASP A 25 -20.19 0.21 9.57
C ASP A 25 -18.73 -0.20 9.84
N TYR A 26 -17.84 0.78 9.70
CA TYR A 26 -16.42 0.63 9.99
C TYR A 26 -15.84 1.95 10.48
N ASN A 27 -14.70 1.87 11.15
CA ASN A 27 -13.93 3.04 11.53
C ASN A 27 -13.09 3.50 10.33
N GLU A 28 -13.39 4.69 9.80
CA GLU A 28 -12.69 5.25 8.63
C GLU A 28 -11.16 5.31 8.82
N PRO A 29 -10.61 5.86 9.93
CA PRO A 29 -9.18 5.81 10.21
C PRO A 29 -8.56 4.40 10.18
N GLU A 30 -9.27 3.38 10.68
CA GLU A 30 -8.79 1.99 10.63
C GLU A 30 -8.75 1.44 9.21
N ILE A 31 -9.77 1.74 8.39
CA ILE A 31 -9.81 1.33 6.98
C ILE A 31 -8.73 2.05 6.17
N GLU A 32 -8.55 3.36 6.36
CA GLU A 32 -7.48 4.10 5.69
C GLU A 32 -6.10 3.54 6.05
N CYS A 33 -5.85 3.31 7.35
CA CYS A 33 -4.61 2.72 7.82
C CYS A 33 -4.36 1.34 7.19
N LEU A 34 -5.38 0.48 7.22
CA LEU A 34 -5.33 -0.86 6.63
C LEU A 34 -5.01 -0.81 5.13
N MET A 35 -5.67 0.06 4.38
CA MET A 35 -5.48 0.19 2.94
C MET A 35 -4.10 0.74 2.60
N ILE A 36 -3.62 1.76 3.30
CA ILE A 36 -2.27 2.32 3.11
C ILE A 36 -1.20 1.27 3.43
N VAL A 37 -1.34 0.54 4.54
CA VAL A 37 -0.41 -0.56 4.87
C VAL A 37 -0.49 -1.68 3.81
N GLY A 38 -1.68 -1.98 3.30
CA GLY A 38 -1.88 -2.92 2.19
C GLY A 38 -1.12 -2.51 0.92
N LEU A 39 -1.21 -1.24 0.51
CA LEU A 39 -0.46 -0.69 -0.62
C LEU A 39 1.05 -0.73 -0.36
N TRP A 40 1.49 -0.39 0.85
CA TRP A 40 2.89 -0.46 1.24
C TRP A 40 3.44 -1.90 1.14
N CYS A 41 2.66 -2.89 1.60
CA CYS A 41 2.99 -4.31 1.46
C CYS A 41 3.01 -4.78 0.01
N ALA A 42 2.12 -4.24 -0.82
CA ALA A 42 1.98 -4.57 -2.24
C ALA A 42 2.92 -3.77 -3.15
N HIS A 43 3.86 -2.98 -2.59
CA HIS A 43 4.75 -2.13 -3.38
C HIS A 43 5.48 -2.94 -4.46
N PRO A 44 5.50 -2.48 -5.74
CA PRO A 44 6.10 -3.23 -6.85
C PRO A 44 7.57 -3.58 -6.61
N ASP A 45 8.36 -2.62 -6.13
CA ASP A 45 9.73 -2.83 -5.67
C ASP A 45 9.74 -3.39 -4.24
N ASN A 46 10.43 -4.52 -4.05
CA ASN A 46 10.51 -5.24 -2.78
C ASN A 46 11.30 -4.51 -1.70
N ASN A 47 12.21 -3.60 -2.08
CA ASN A 47 13.04 -2.85 -1.13
C ASN A 47 12.23 -1.81 -0.35
N PHE A 48 11.08 -1.41 -0.87
CA PHE A 48 10.18 -0.45 -0.22
C PHE A 48 9.06 -1.12 0.57
N ARG A 49 8.93 -2.46 0.52
CA ARG A 49 7.91 -3.17 1.30
C ARG A 49 8.30 -3.20 2.78
N PRO A 50 7.35 -3.06 3.70
CA PRO A 50 7.64 -3.17 5.13
C PRO A 50 7.98 -4.60 5.52
N SER A 51 8.73 -4.73 6.61
CA SER A 51 8.71 -5.96 7.39
C SER A 51 7.32 -6.15 8.04
N ILE A 52 6.98 -7.40 8.36
CA ILE A 52 5.72 -7.68 9.07
C ILE A 52 5.63 -6.96 10.42
N LYS A 53 6.78 -6.73 11.07
CA LYS A 53 6.84 -6.00 12.33
C LYS A 53 6.41 -4.54 12.15
N GLU A 54 6.92 -3.86 11.13
CA GLU A 54 6.57 -2.47 10.82
C GLU A 54 5.10 -2.34 10.44
N ALA A 55 4.60 -3.24 9.58
CA ALA A 55 3.19 -3.27 9.20
C ALA A 55 2.28 -3.38 10.44
N ILE A 56 2.59 -4.29 11.37
CA ILE A 56 1.81 -4.45 12.61
C ILE A 56 1.85 -3.20 13.49
N HIS A 57 3.02 -2.54 13.64
CA HIS A 57 3.11 -1.32 14.45
C HIS A 57 2.25 -0.19 13.86
N VAL A 58 2.24 -0.03 12.54
CA VAL A 58 1.40 0.97 11.87
C VAL A 58 -0.08 0.62 12.01
N LEU A 59 -0.46 -0.66 11.81
CA LEU A 59 -1.84 -1.13 11.99
C LEU A 59 -2.36 -0.94 13.42
N ASN A 60 -1.49 -1.03 14.42
CA ASN A 60 -1.82 -0.74 15.83
C ASN A 60 -1.78 0.75 16.18
N PHE A 61 -1.53 1.64 15.22
CA PHE A 61 -1.34 3.08 15.44
C PHE A 61 -0.18 3.42 16.38
N GLU A 62 0.82 2.54 16.48
CA GLU A 62 2.03 2.70 17.29
C GLU A 62 3.16 3.38 16.49
N ALA A 63 2.98 3.56 15.18
CA ALA A 63 3.90 4.23 14.27
C ALA A 63 3.14 5.10 13.26
N GLN A 64 3.84 6.02 12.61
CA GLN A 64 3.26 6.88 11.57
C GLN A 64 2.96 6.09 10.29
N LEU A 65 1.92 6.52 9.57
CA LEU A 65 1.64 5.99 8.24
C LEU A 65 2.79 6.26 7.27
N PRO A 66 3.12 5.31 6.40
CA PRO A 66 4.12 5.54 5.36
C PRO A 66 3.61 6.59 4.37
N GLN A 67 4.54 7.39 3.83
CA GLN A 67 4.25 8.23 2.68
C GLN A 67 4.54 7.43 1.40
N LEU A 68 3.48 7.06 0.69
CA LEU A 68 3.58 6.36 -0.59
C LEU A 68 3.52 7.37 -1.74
N PRO A 69 4.09 7.05 -2.90
CA PRO A 69 3.91 7.88 -4.09
C PRO A 69 2.44 7.91 -4.52
N SER A 70 1.97 9.06 -5.00
CA SER A 70 0.59 9.27 -5.45
C SER A 70 0.25 8.49 -6.73
N GLU A 71 1.24 8.02 -7.47
CA GLU A 71 1.08 7.15 -8.64
C GLU A 71 1.80 5.82 -8.40
N LEU A 72 1.28 4.73 -8.96
CA LEU A 72 1.89 3.42 -8.83
C LEU A 72 3.28 3.43 -9.50
N PRO A 73 4.37 3.16 -8.77
CA PRO A 73 5.70 3.14 -9.35
C PRO A 73 5.87 1.93 -10.27
N VAL A 74 6.50 2.13 -11.42
CA VAL A 74 6.90 1.03 -12.30
C VAL A 74 8.04 0.26 -11.64
N ALA A 75 7.91 -1.06 -11.51
CA ALA A 75 8.97 -1.90 -10.96
C ALA A 75 10.24 -1.79 -11.83
N THR A 76 11.27 -1.14 -11.31
CA THR A 76 12.59 -1.11 -11.94
C THR A 76 13.36 -2.36 -11.53
N TYR A 77 13.12 -3.47 -12.24
CA TYR A 77 13.98 -4.64 -12.08
C TYR A 77 15.36 -4.31 -12.66
N TYR A 78 16.35 -4.08 -11.79
CA TYR A 78 17.74 -4.12 -12.19
C TYR A 78 18.08 -5.58 -12.52
N ALA A 79 17.90 -5.96 -13.78
CA ALA A 79 18.50 -7.19 -14.29
C ALA A 79 20.03 -6.99 -14.24
N PRO A 80 20.79 -7.81 -13.51
CA PRO A 80 22.23 -7.83 -13.65
C PRO A 80 22.54 -8.05 -15.14
N PRO A 81 23.54 -7.37 -15.72
CA PRO A 81 23.93 -7.65 -17.09
C PRO A 81 24.17 -9.16 -17.21
N LEU A 82 23.50 -9.80 -18.17
CA LEU A 82 23.74 -11.21 -18.50
C LEU A 82 25.24 -11.34 -18.80
N SER A 83 25.97 -11.90 -17.86
CA SER A 83 27.35 -12.30 -18.07
C SER A 83 27.30 -13.44 -19.09
N LEU A 84 27.48 -13.07 -20.37
CA LEU A 84 27.77 -14.01 -21.45
C LEU A 84 29.14 -14.62 -21.14
N ALA A 85 29.12 -15.81 -20.53
CA ALA A 85 30.27 -16.68 -20.41
C ALA A 85 30.25 -17.70 -21.57
#